data_AF-K1RM32-F1
#
_entry.id   AF-K1RM32-F1
#
_cell.length_a   1.000
_cell.length_b   1.000
_cell.length_c   1.000
_cell.angle_alpha   90.00
_cell.angle_beta   90.00
_cell.angle_gamma   90.00
#
_symmetry.space_group_name_H-M   'P 1'
#
loop_
_entity.id
_entity.type
_entity.pdbx_description
1 polymer ?
#
loop_
_entity_poly.entity_id
_entity_poly.type
_entity_poly.pdbx_seq_one_letter_code
_entity_poly.pdbx_strand_id
1 'polypeptide(L)'
;MKKRLIIYFNYHPNGQADAACRFAVQQMAAVGQVFFVNNGPLQPESRQWAQGCCHTVLERENTGFDVGAYRDAVLQTGLDMLLQYDEVVLMN
;
A
#
# COMPACT_ATOMS: atom_id res chain seq x y z
N MET A 1 -21.44 -1.08 -4.46
CA MET A 1 -20.12 -1.70 -4.68
C MET A 1 -19.58 -2.15 -3.34
N LYS A 2 -18.84 -3.27 -3.27
CA LYS A 2 -18.19 -3.72 -2.03
C LYS A 2 -17.15 -2.70 -1.58
N LYS A 3 -17.06 -2.43 -0.28
CA LYS A 3 -16.03 -1.57 0.32
C LYS A 3 -14.78 -2.41 0.57
N ARG A 4 -13.74 -2.18 -0.23
CA ARG A 4 -12.48 -2.94 -0.17
C ARG A 4 -11.33 -2.10 0.37
N LEU A 5 -10.54 -2.69 1.25
CA LEU A 5 -9.20 -2.22 1.58
C LEU A 5 -8.20 -3.05 0.77
N ILE A 6 -7.31 -2.39 0.04
CA ILE A 6 -6.26 -3.04 -0.73
C ILE A 6 -4.93 -2.64 -0.11
N ILE A 7 -4.22 -3.61 0.46
CA ILE A 7 -2.88 -3.40 0.98
C ILE A 7 -1.90 -3.84 -0.10
N TYR A 8 -1.28 -2.87 -0.74
CA TYR A 8 -0.26 -3.09 -1.77
C TYR A 8 1.09 -2.75 -1.15
N PHE A 9 2.04 -3.68 -1.13
CA PHE A 9 3.41 -3.35 -0.75
C PHE A 9 4.37 -3.35 -1.94
N ASN A 10 5.39 -2.51 -1.85
CA ASN A 10 6.44 -2.38 -2.86
C ASN A 10 7.82 -2.34 -2.19
N TYR A 11 8.83 -2.86 -2.88
CA TYR A 11 10.22 -2.58 -2.59
C TYR A 11 10.98 -2.32 -3.87
N HIS A 12 11.76 -1.23 -3.89
CA HIS A 12 12.75 -1.00 -4.92
C HIS A 12 14.02 -0.42 -4.27
N PRO A 13 15.24 -0.91 -4.59
CA PRO A 13 16.48 -0.45 -3.96
C PRO A 13 16.71 1.06 -4.08
N ASN A 14 16.25 1.67 -5.17
CA ASN A 14 16.35 3.12 -5.41
C ASN A 14 15.17 3.93 -4.88
N GLY A 15 14.21 3.31 -4.16
CA GLY A 15 13.02 3.98 -3.65
C GLY A 15 11.99 4.36 -4.72
N GLN A 16 11.96 3.64 -5.84
CA GLN A 16 11.05 3.91 -6.95
C GLN A 16 9.77 3.08 -6.85
N ALA A 17 8.62 3.69 -7.11
CA ALA A 17 7.45 2.97 -7.58
C ALA A 17 7.55 2.91 -9.11
N ASP A 18 7.91 1.74 -9.65
CA ASP A 18 8.10 1.57 -11.09
C ASP A 18 6.78 1.52 -11.86
N ALA A 19 6.85 1.40 -13.20
CA ALA A 19 5.66 1.42 -14.04
C ALA A 19 4.67 0.27 -13.73
N ALA A 20 5.17 -0.92 -13.38
CA ALA A 20 4.32 -2.07 -13.09
C ALA A 20 3.58 -1.89 -11.75
N CYS A 21 4.31 -1.46 -10.72
CA CYS A 21 3.76 -1.08 -9.42
C CYS A 21 2.71 0.01 -9.57
N ARG A 22 3.03 1.09 -10.31
CA ARG A 22 2.09 2.20 -10.55
C ARG A 22 0.83 1.75 -11.27
N PHE A 23 0.98 0.93 -12.30
CA PHE A 23 -0.15 0.38 -13.04
C PHE A 23 -1.06 -0.46 -12.12
N ALA A 24 -0.49 -1.41 -11.37
CA ALA A 24 -1.25 -2.27 -10.48
C ALA A 24 -2.01 -1.46 -9.42
N VAL A 25 -1.34 -0.52 -8.74
CA VAL A 25 -1.96 0.37 -7.75
C VAL A 25 -3.10 1.19 -8.35
N GLN A 26 -2.92 1.74 -9.56
CA GLN A 26 -3.97 2.52 -10.23
C GLN A 26 -5.19 1.69 -10.59
N GLN A 27 -5.01 0.45 -11.07
CA GLN A 27 -6.15 -0.45 -11.33
C GLN A 27 -6.90 -0.79 -10.05
N MET A 28 -6.16 -0.99 -8.96
CA MET A 28 -6.77 -1.30 -7.67
C MET A 28 -7.48 -0.10 -7.02
N ALA A 29 -6.95 1.11 -7.20
CA ALA A 29 -7.60 2.34 -6.74
C ALA A 29 -8.97 2.57 -7.40
N ALA A 30 -9.23 2.00 -8.58
CA ALA A 30 -10.54 2.05 -9.23
C ALA A 30 -11.60 1.16 -8.56
N VAL A 31 -11.20 0.19 -7.73
CA VAL A 31 -12.10 -0.83 -7.17
C VAL A 31 -12.06 -0.93 -5.63
N GLY A 32 -11.26 -0.08 -4.97
CA GLY A 32 -11.17 0.02 -3.51
C GLY A 32 -10.18 1.06 -3.02
N GLN A 33 -10.04 1.16 -1.70
CA GLN A 33 -9.08 2.07 -1.06
C GLN A 33 -7.71 1.41 -0.96
N VAL A 34 -6.70 2.02 -1.56
CA VAL A 34 -5.33 1.49 -1.52
C VAL A 34 -4.57 2.04 -0.32
N PHE A 35 -4.09 1.14 0.52
CA PHE A 35 -3.04 1.36 1.50
C PHE A 35 -1.72 0.90 0.87
N PHE A 36 -0.90 1.85 0.46
CA PHE A 36 0.39 1.58 -0.14
C PHE A 36 1.49 1.56 0.92
N VAL A 37 2.23 0.46 0.99
CA VAL A 37 3.39 0.31 1.87
C VAL A 37 4.65 0.23 1.03
N ASN A 38 5.64 1.09 1.27
CA ASN A 38 6.95 0.95 0.68
C ASN A 38 7.95 0.47 1.74
N ASN A 39 8.62 -0.64 1.46
CA ASN A 39 9.67 -1.18 2.32
C ASN A 39 10.97 -0.40 2.11
N GLY A 40 11.06 0.76 2.74
CA GLY A 40 12.18 1.69 2.65
C GLY A 40 11.72 3.07 2.22
N PRO A 41 12.65 4.03 2.12
CA PRO A 41 12.32 5.37 1.68
C PRO A 41 11.94 5.38 0.19
N LEU A 42 10.89 6.13 -0.14
CA LEU A 42 10.49 6.52 -1.47
C LEU A 42 11.25 7.77 -1.91
N GLN A 43 11.60 7.80 -3.19
CA GLN A 43 11.99 9.02 -3.88
C GLN A 43 10.84 10.04 -3.82
N PRO A 44 11.13 11.36 -3.80
CA PRO A 44 10.10 12.40 -3.72
C PRO A 44 8.99 12.25 -4.77
N GLU A 45 9.34 11.93 -6.02
CA GLU A 45 8.39 11.74 -7.10
C GLU A 45 7.46 10.53 -6.86
N SER A 46 8.02 9.40 -6.40
CA SER A 46 7.22 8.19 -6.12
C SER A 46 6.33 8.39 -4.89
N ARG A 47 6.83 9.11 -3.88
CA ARG A 47 6.03 9.52 -2.71
C ARG A 47 4.87 10.41 -3.12
N GLN A 48 5.13 11.45 -3.92
CA GLN A 48 4.10 12.38 -4.38
C GLN A 48 3.03 11.66 -5.21
N TRP A 49 3.46 10.76 -6.11
CA TRP A 49 2.53 9.93 -6.88
C TRP A 49 1.66 9.07 -5.96
N ALA A 50 2.26 8.33 -5.02
CA ALA A 50 1.51 7.46 -4.11
C ALA A 50 0.51 8.25 -3.26
N GLN A 51 0.91 9.41 -2.73
CA GLN A 51 0.02 10.30 -1.96
C GLN A 51 -1.13 10.88 -2.81
N GLY A 52 -0.94 10.99 -4.12
CA GLY A 52 -1.95 11.50 -5.04
C GLY A 52 -3.03 10.47 -5.42
N CYS A 53 -2.76 9.17 -5.31
CA CYS A 53 -3.69 8.12 -5.73
C CYS A 53 -4.07 7.10 -4.65
N CYS A 54 -3.32 7.01 -3.55
CA CYS A 54 -3.58 6.05 -2.47
C CYS A 54 -4.31 6.71 -1.31
N HIS A 55 -5.13 5.93 -0.62
CA HIS A 55 -5.81 6.36 0.60
C HIS A 55 -4.81 6.57 1.76
N THR A 56 -3.84 5.67 1.87
CA THR A 56 -2.77 5.74 2.88
C THR A 56 -1.44 5.38 2.23
N VAL A 57 -0.37 6.05 2.63
CA VAL A 57 1.01 5.73 2.26
C VAL A 57 1.83 5.54 3.52
N LEU A 58 2.51 4.40 3.63
CA LEU A 58 3.42 4.08 4.71
C LEU A 58 4.80 3.76 4.13
N GLU A 59 5.83 4.39 4.66
CA GLU A 59 7.21 3.92 4.50
C GLU A 59 7.64 3.25 5.79
N ARG A 60 8.24 2.07 5.68
CA ARG A 60 8.77 1.34 6.83
C ARG A 60 10.20 0.90 6.57
N GLU A 61 10.93 0.54 7.62
CA GLU A 61 12.22 -0.12 7.44
C GLU A 61 12.03 -1.49 6.76
N ASN A 62 12.92 -1.82 5.83
CA ASN A 62 12.95 -3.13 5.18
C ASN A 62 13.73 -4.13 6.04
N THR A 63 13.23 -4.38 7.24
CA THR A 63 13.79 -5.34 8.19
C THR A 63 12.79 -6.46 8.49
N GLY A 64 13.30 -7.66 8.80
CA GLY A 64 12.48 -8.85 9.01
C GLY A 64 11.91 -9.41 7.70
N PHE A 65 10.61 -9.70 7.68
CA PHE A 65 9.92 -10.19 6.49
C PHE A 65 9.45 -9.03 5.62
N ASP A 66 9.69 -9.14 4.31
CA ASP A 66 9.19 -8.21 3.29
C ASP A 66 7.65 -8.10 3.33
N VAL A 67 6.99 -9.27 3.39
CA VAL A 67 5.52 -9.39 3.59
C VAL A 67 5.03 -8.89 4.95
N GLY A 68 5.93 -8.54 5.87
CA GLY A 68 5.59 -7.86 7.12
C GLY A 68 4.88 -6.54 6.88
N ALA A 69 5.00 -5.95 5.68
CA ALA A 69 4.27 -4.77 5.25
C ALA A 69 2.75 -4.92 5.44
N TYR A 70 2.20 -6.13 5.19
CA TYR A 70 0.78 -6.41 5.41
C TYR A 70 0.41 -6.28 6.89
N ARG A 71 1.23 -6.84 7.78
CA ARG A 71 1.02 -6.75 9.23
C ARG A 71 1.01 -5.29 9.66
N ASP A 72 1.97 -4.48 9.22
CA ASP A 72 2.06 -3.10 9.67
C ASP A 72 0.90 -2.24 9.17
N ALA A 73 0.45 -2.46 7.93
CA ALA A 73 -0.76 -1.81 7.40
C ALA A 73 -2.03 -2.25 8.14
N VAL A 74 -2.18 -3.53 8.47
CA VAL A 74 -3.30 -4.05 9.27
C VAL A 74 -3.29 -3.42 10.67
N LEU A 75 -2.14 -3.37 11.33
CA LEU A 75 -1.99 -2.78 12.66
C LEU A 75 -2.25 -1.28 12.66
N GLN A 76 -1.74 -0.55 11.65
CA GLN A 76 -1.96 0.88 11.51
C GLN A 76 -3.41 1.22 11.17
N THR A 77 -4.09 0.37 10.37
CA THR A 77 -5.51 0.53 10.09
C THR A 77 -6.34 0.33 11.36
N GLY A 78 -5.99 -0.67 12.17
CA GLY A 78 -6.71 -1.03 13.39
C GLY A 78 -7.93 -1.90 13.14
N LEU A 79 -8.25 -2.77 14.11
CA LEU A 79 -9.30 -3.78 13.96
C LEU A 79 -10.69 -3.17 13.72
N ASP A 80 -11.04 -2.11 14.46
CA ASP A 80 -12.35 -1.46 14.35
C ASP A 80 -12.60 -0.90 12.94
N MET A 81 -11.55 -0.37 12.30
CA MET A 81 -11.63 0.12 10.92
C MET A 81 -11.66 -1.02 9.91
N LEU A 82 -10.89 -2.09 10.14
CA LEU A 82 -10.88 -3.26 9.26
C LEU A 82 -12.26 -3.91 9.17
N LEU A 83 -13.01 -3.95 10.28
CA LEU A 83 -14.39 -4.45 10.32
C LEU A 83 -15.38 -3.63 9.47
N GLN A 84 -15.00 -2.42 9.04
CA GLN A 84 -15.84 -1.61 8.16
C GLN A 84 -15.65 -1.92 6.66
N TYR A 85 -14.74 -2.82 6.30
CA TYR A 85 -14.54 -3.27 4.92
C TYR A 85 -15.19 -4.64 4.73
N ASP A 86 -15.78 -4.84 3.55
CA ASP A 86 -16.35 -6.14 3.16
C ASP A 86 -15.25 -7.15 2.79
N GLU A 87 -14.06 -6.65 2.43
CA GLU A 87 -12.93 -7.43 1.94
C GLU A 87 -11.61 -6.69 2.16
N VAL A 88 -10.58 -7.44 2.53
CA VAL A 88 -9.17 -6.98 2.56
C VAL A 88 -8.39 -7.77 1.52
N VAL A 89 -7.79 -7.07 0.57
CA VAL A 89 -6.94 -7.66 -0.48
C VAL A 89 -5.49 -7.39 -0.13
N LEU A 90 -4.67 -8.44 -0.05
CA LEU A 90 -3.23 -8.35 0.16
C LEU A 90 -2.53 -8.66 -1.17
N MET A 91 -1.69 -7.75 -1.65
CA MET A 91 -0.98 -7.92 -2.91
C MET A 91 0.35 -7.15 -2.96
N ASN A 92 1.20 -7.45 -3.94
CA ASN A 92 2.48 -6.79 -4.19
C ASN A 92 2.84 -6.86 -5.67
#